data_AF-A0A3D5AZR8-F1
#
_entry.id   AF-A0A3D5AZR8-F1
#
_cell.length_a   1.000
_cell.length_b   1.000
_cell.length_c   1.000
_cell.angle_alpha   90.00
_cell.angle_beta   90.00
_cell.angle_gamma   90.00
#
_symmetry.space_group_name_H-M   'P 1'
#
loop_
_entity.id
_entity.type
_entity.pdbx_description
1 polymer ?
#
loop_
_entity_poly.entity_id
_entity_poly.type
_entity_poly.pdbx_seq_one_letter_code
_entity_poly.pdbx_strand_id
1 'polypeptide(L)'
;MNNLMQYDFNGQSVNVILHDGDAWLDSETIGKALGYANPRDSILNIFNRNREELEPYSVTINLMATDGKSYETRIYNEEGTMMICFFSKQAIAADFRRWAVKILKAYRRGELESTFRQAQGALVDEVRISREQYQALTHAAEKMVLLEELRRMEKAHETPNTRVTQMATWVIELLEREAIRRGMSFPNYCAYILAEHAGELNRRRVG
;
A
#
# COMPACT_ATOMS: atom_id res chain seq x y z
N MET A 1 -12.46 -10.56 13.37
CA MET A 1 -11.33 -10.68 12.42
C MET A 1 -10.07 -10.62 13.26
N ASN A 2 -9.30 -11.71 13.34
CA ASN A 2 -7.99 -11.66 14.01
C ASN A 2 -7.06 -10.85 13.11
N ASN A 3 -6.62 -9.68 13.57
CA ASN A 3 -5.65 -8.87 12.85
C ASN A 3 -4.31 -9.61 12.86
N LEU A 4 -3.91 -10.12 11.69
CA LEU A 4 -2.62 -10.73 11.45
C LEU A 4 -1.71 -9.67 10.81
N MET A 5 -0.63 -9.30 11.50
CA MET A 5 0.43 -8.47 10.93
C MET A 5 1.51 -9.39 10.36
N GLN A 6 1.84 -9.24 9.07
CA GLN A 6 2.81 -10.10 8.40
C GLN A 6 4.16 -9.38 8.25
N TYR A 7 5.23 -10.06 8.65
CA TYR A 7 6.60 -9.57 8.55
C TYR A 7 7.47 -10.58 7.79
N ASP A 8 8.62 -10.14 7.27
CA ASP A 8 9.59 -11.03 6.63
C ASP A 8 10.73 -11.38 7.59
N PHE A 9 11.08 -12.67 7.59
CA PHE A 9 12.34 -13.19 8.14
C PHE A 9 12.98 -14.13 7.13
N ASN A 10 14.07 -13.71 6.51
CA ASN A 10 14.84 -14.51 5.54
C ASN A 10 13.98 -15.06 4.39
N GLY A 11 13.06 -14.25 3.85
CA GLY A 11 12.16 -14.66 2.77
C GLY A 11 10.98 -15.51 3.25
N GLN A 12 10.81 -15.70 4.56
CA GLN A 12 9.65 -16.35 5.13
C GLN A 12 8.72 -15.35 5.78
N SER A 13 7.43 -15.47 5.46
CA SER A 13 6.39 -14.68 6.09
C SER A 13 6.11 -15.16 7.52
N VAL A 14 6.29 -14.25 8.47
CA VAL A 14 5.98 -14.44 9.88
C VAL A 14 4.72 -13.68 10.23
N ASN A 15 3.69 -14.43 10.64
CA ASN A 15 2.42 -13.86 11.06
C ASN A 15 2.44 -13.58 12.56
N VAL A 16 2.19 -12.33 12.92
CA VAL A 16 2.01 -11.89 14.30
C VAL A 16 0.52 -11.85 14.62
N ILE A 17 0.15 -12.53 15.70
CA ILE A 17 -1.22 -12.67 16.18
C ILE A 17 -1.40 -11.72 17.36
N LEU A 18 -2.46 -10.90 17.33
CA LEU A 18 -2.82 -10.06 18.45
C LEU A 18 -3.72 -10.83 19.42
N HIS A 19 -3.27 -10.97 20.67
CA HIS A 19 -4.00 -11.66 21.72
C HIS A 19 -3.79 -10.96 23.05
N ASP A 20 -4.89 -10.68 23.76
CA ASP A 20 -4.93 -9.97 25.04
C ASP A 20 -4.15 -8.63 25.06
N GLY A 21 -4.15 -7.92 23.94
CA GLY A 21 -3.48 -6.63 23.78
C GLY A 21 -1.99 -6.71 23.50
N ASP A 22 -1.43 -7.92 23.41
CA ASP A 22 -0.03 -8.16 23.08
C ASP A 22 0.15 -8.88 21.73
N ALA A 23 1.38 -8.89 21.24
CA ALA A 23 1.79 -9.58 20.01
C ALA A 23 2.35 -10.97 20.33
N TRP A 24 1.83 -11.98 19.63
CA TRP A 24 2.15 -13.39 19.81
C TRP A 24 2.52 -14.04 18.47
N LEU A 25 3.22 -15.16 18.54
CA LEU A 25 3.61 -15.97 17.38
C LEU A 25 3.10 -17.40 17.55
N ASP A 26 2.60 -17.99 16.46
CA ASP A 26 2.17 -19.38 16.48
C ASP A 26 3.33 -20.37 16.30
N SER A 27 3.09 -21.59 16.78
CA SER A 27 4.05 -22.70 16.72
C SER A 27 4.54 -23.03 15.30
N GLU A 28 3.66 -22.94 14.31
CA GLU A 28 4.00 -23.29 12.93
C GLU A 28 4.92 -22.23 12.31
N THR A 29 4.60 -20.97 12.52
CA THR A 29 5.40 -19.83 12.07
C THR A 29 6.79 -19.84 12.68
N ILE A 30 6.90 -20.06 14.00
CA ILE A 30 8.21 -20.19 14.67
C ILE A 30 8.99 -21.37 14.09
N GLY A 31 8.33 -22.53 13.93
CA GLY A 31 8.97 -23.72 13.39
C GLY A 31 9.51 -23.54 11.97
N LYS A 32 8.76 -22.84 11.10
CA LYS A 32 9.17 -22.51 9.73
C LYS A 32 10.39 -21.60 9.74
N ALA A 33 10.33 -20.52 10.54
CA ALA A 33 11.42 -19.54 10.66
C ALA A 33 12.71 -20.17 11.18
N LEU A 34 12.60 -21.20 12.03
CA LEU A 34 13.73 -21.97 12.52
C LEU A 34 14.22 -23.06 11.55
N GLY A 35 13.54 -23.27 10.41
CA GLY A 35 13.95 -24.23 9.39
C GLY A 35 13.62 -25.69 9.74
N TYR A 36 12.62 -25.94 10.59
CA TYR A 36 12.19 -27.30 10.89
C TYR A 36 11.37 -27.91 9.74
N ALA A 37 11.65 -29.17 9.40
CA ALA A 37 10.91 -29.91 8.38
C ALA A 37 9.43 -30.13 8.74
N ASN A 38 9.15 -30.38 10.02
CA ASN A 38 7.79 -30.44 10.57
C ASN A 38 7.64 -29.32 11.62
N PRO A 39 7.30 -28.09 11.20
CA PRO A 39 7.34 -26.90 12.04
C PRO A 39 6.60 -27.06 13.35
N ARG A 40 5.30 -27.37 13.27
CA ARG A 40 4.39 -27.45 14.39
C ARG A 40 4.80 -28.54 15.39
N ASP A 41 5.09 -29.74 14.89
CA ASP A 41 5.48 -30.87 15.74
C ASP A 41 6.84 -30.64 16.40
N SER A 42 7.77 -30.00 15.70
CA SER A 42 9.09 -29.69 16.25
C SER A 42 9.00 -28.71 17.41
N ILE A 43 8.17 -27.66 17.26
CA ILE A 43 7.93 -26.70 18.36
C ILE A 43 7.17 -27.37 19.50
N LEU A 44 6.17 -28.20 19.21
CA LEU A 44 5.44 -28.95 20.23
C LEU A 44 6.37 -29.91 21.01
N ASN A 45 7.33 -30.54 20.34
CA ASN A 45 8.34 -31.38 20.99
C ASN A 45 9.26 -30.57 21.91
N ILE A 46 9.65 -29.36 21.51
CA ILE A 46 10.42 -28.43 22.38
C ILE A 46 9.58 -28.03 23.59
N PHE A 47 8.31 -27.68 23.36
CA PHE A 47 7.37 -27.32 24.41
C PHE A 47 7.20 -28.46 25.43
N ASN A 48 6.90 -29.68 24.97
CA ASN A 48 6.67 -30.82 25.86
C ASN A 48 7.90 -31.17 26.72
N ARG A 49 9.11 -30.96 26.21
CA ARG A 49 10.36 -31.20 26.96
C ARG A 49 10.64 -30.14 28.03
N ASN A 50 10.15 -28.92 27.83
CA ASN A 50 10.41 -27.77 28.71
C ASN A 50 9.09 -27.16 29.22
N ARG A 51 8.09 -28.02 29.46
CA ARG A 51 6.70 -27.61 29.66
C ARG A 51 6.54 -26.69 30.87
N GLU A 52 7.16 -27.04 31.98
CA GLU A 52 7.07 -26.28 33.23
C GLU A 52 7.51 -24.82 33.06
N GLU A 53 8.52 -24.58 32.22
CA GLU A 53 9.02 -23.23 31.97
C GLU A 53 8.24 -22.49 30.87
N LEU A 54 7.67 -23.20 29.89
CA LEU A 54 7.01 -22.60 28.73
C LEU A 54 5.49 -22.41 28.89
N GLU A 55 4.81 -23.19 29.74
CA GLU A 55 3.37 -23.11 29.93
C GLU A 55 2.90 -21.68 30.29
N PRO A 56 3.56 -20.93 31.20
CA PRO A 56 3.17 -19.56 31.55
C PRO A 56 3.22 -18.55 30.38
N TYR A 57 3.97 -18.87 29.33
CA TYR A 57 4.22 -17.99 28.19
C TYR A 57 3.53 -18.46 26.91
N SER A 58 2.59 -19.40 27.05
CA SER A 58 1.87 -20.00 25.94
C SER A 58 0.39 -20.06 26.21
N VAL A 59 -0.41 -19.97 25.15
CA VAL A 59 -1.86 -20.19 25.22
C VAL A 59 -2.31 -20.91 23.96
N THR A 60 -3.33 -21.75 24.08
CA THR A 60 -3.98 -22.39 22.94
C THR A 60 -5.22 -21.60 22.57
N ILE A 61 -5.30 -21.15 21.32
CA ILE A 61 -6.44 -20.42 20.78
C ILE A 61 -6.99 -21.13 19.54
N ASN A 62 -8.27 -20.92 19.25
CA ASN A 62 -8.87 -21.40 18.00
C ASN A 62 -8.64 -20.35 16.90
N LEU A 63 -7.75 -20.66 15.96
CA LEU A 63 -7.52 -19.85 14.78
C LEU A 63 -8.34 -20.36 13.62
N MET A 64 -9.11 -19.48 12.99
CA MET A 64 -9.79 -19.77 11.73
C MET A 64 -8.79 -19.67 10.59
N ALA A 65 -8.57 -20.77 9.88
CA ALA A 65 -7.76 -20.81 8.68
C ALA A 65 -8.55 -20.32 7.46
N THR A 66 -7.83 -20.08 6.37
CA THR A 66 -8.37 -19.58 5.09
C THR A 66 -9.37 -20.51 4.43
N ASP A 67 -9.38 -21.78 4.83
CA ASP A 67 -10.33 -22.81 4.39
C ASP A 67 -11.64 -22.80 5.19
N GLY A 68 -11.81 -21.85 6.11
CA GLY A 68 -12.99 -21.72 6.97
C GLY A 68 -13.02 -22.68 8.16
N LYS A 69 -11.99 -23.53 8.32
CA LYS A 69 -11.89 -24.44 9.47
C LYS A 69 -11.16 -23.77 10.63
N SER A 70 -11.58 -24.09 11.84
CA SER A 70 -10.92 -23.64 13.05
C SER A 70 -9.96 -24.72 13.56
N TYR A 71 -8.74 -24.32 13.87
CA TYR A 71 -7.70 -25.18 14.40
C TYR A 71 -7.24 -24.66 15.76
N GLU A 72 -7.22 -25.53 16.76
CA GLU A 72 -6.50 -25.25 18.01
C GLU A 72 -5.04 -25.00 17.66
N THR A 73 -4.51 -23.84 18.03
CA THR A 73 -3.15 -23.45 17.74
C THR A 73 -2.54 -22.84 18.98
N ARG A 74 -1.39 -23.39 19.38
CA ARG A 74 -0.61 -22.84 20.48
C ARG A 74 0.22 -21.67 19.97
N ILE A 75 0.04 -20.54 20.65
CA ILE A 75 0.75 -19.29 20.43
C ILE A 75 1.63 -18.98 21.64
N TYR A 76 2.70 -18.21 21.40
CA TYR A 76 3.66 -17.81 22.41
C TYR A 76 3.87 -16.31 22.37
N ASN A 77 4.02 -15.71 23.54
CA ASN A 77 4.35 -14.28 23.65
C ASN A 77 5.85 -14.05 23.35
N GLU A 78 6.33 -12.84 23.60
CA GLU A 78 7.74 -12.48 23.39
C GLU A 78 8.68 -13.40 24.17
N GLU A 79 8.43 -13.60 25.45
CA GLU A 79 9.25 -14.41 26.35
C GLU A 79 9.26 -15.89 25.93
N GLY A 80 8.09 -16.47 25.65
CA GLY A 80 7.96 -17.86 25.19
C GLY A 80 8.64 -18.09 23.83
N THR A 81 8.54 -17.12 22.91
CA THR A 81 9.26 -17.18 21.63
C THR A 81 10.77 -17.22 21.86
N MET A 82 11.30 -16.37 22.74
CA MET A 82 12.73 -16.34 23.03
C MET A 82 13.21 -17.66 23.65
N MET A 83 12.43 -18.23 24.56
CA MET A 83 12.73 -19.52 25.19
C MET A 83 12.75 -20.66 24.18
N ILE A 84 11.77 -20.72 23.27
CA ILE A 84 11.78 -21.71 22.18
C ILE A 84 13.04 -21.58 21.32
N CYS A 85 13.44 -20.35 20.98
CA CYS A 85 14.67 -20.12 20.23
C CYS A 85 15.93 -20.51 21.02
N PHE A 86 15.88 -20.45 22.35
CA PHE A 86 16.99 -20.86 23.20
C PHE A 86 17.09 -22.40 23.27
N PHE A 87 15.97 -23.09 23.39
CA PHE A 87 15.92 -24.56 23.39
C PHE A 87 16.09 -25.20 22.01
N SER A 88 15.88 -24.43 20.94
CA SER A 88 16.10 -24.89 19.57
C SER A 88 17.58 -25.16 19.31
N LYS A 89 17.87 -26.30 18.66
CA LYS A 89 19.22 -26.67 18.21
C LYS A 89 19.57 -26.10 16.83
N GLN A 90 18.68 -25.30 16.24
CA GLN A 90 18.87 -24.77 14.89
C GLN A 90 19.86 -23.61 14.89
N ALA A 91 20.79 -23.60 13.93
CA ALA A 91 21.79 -22.54 13.83
C ALA A 91 21.16 -21.14 13.64
N ILE A 92 20.03 -21.09 12.93
CA ILE A 92 19.28 -19.85 12.65
C ILE A 92 18.53 -19.30 13.87
N ALA A 93 18.42 -20.05 14.96
CA ALA A 93 17.62 -19.66 16.13
C ALA A 93 18.15 -18.37 16.80
N ALA A 94 19.45 -18.11 16.72
CA ALA A 94 20.03 -16.88 17.24
C ALA A 94 19.63 -15.65 16.43
N ASP A 95 19.59 -15.77 15.10
CA ASP A 95 19.13 -14.70 14.21
C ASP A 95 17.64 -14.45 14.38
N PHE A 96 16.85 -15.52 14.43
CA PHE A 96 15.41 -15.42 14.62
C PHE A 96 15.05 -14.76 15.95
N ARG A 97 15.76 -15.11 17.03
CA ARG A 97 15.58 -14.45 18.34
C ARG A 97 15.85 -12.94 18.28
N ARG A 98 16.95 -12.51 17.64
CA ARG A 98 17.26 -11.07 17.49
C ARG A 98 16.18 -10.33 16.71
N TRP A 99 15.70 -10.96 15.64
CA TRP A 99 14.63 -10.42 14.81
C TRP A 99 13.30 -10.34 15.58
N ALA A 100 12.89 -11.41 16.27
CA ALA A 100 11.63 -11.48 17.00
C ALA A 100 11.58 -10.42 18.11
N VAL A 101 12.68 -10.25 18.86
CA VAL A 101 12.81 -9.18 19.86
C VAL A 101 12.58 -7.81 19.25
N LYS A 102 13.16 -7.53 18.07
CA LYS A 102 13.00 -6.23 17.42
C LYS A 102 11.54 -5.98 17.05
N ILE A 103 10.87 -6.95 16.45
CA ILE A 103 9.47 -6.81 16.01
C ILE A 103 8.53 -6.71 17.22
N LEU A 104 8.61 -7.65 18.17
CA LEU A 104 7.69 -7.70 19.30
C LEU A 104 7.87 -6.49 20.23
N LYS A 105 9.09 -5.99 20.43
CA LYS A 105 9.30 -4.72 21.16
C LYS A 105 8.79 -3.50 20.41
N ALA A 106 9.02 -3.43 19.10
CA ALA A 106 8.50 -2.31 18.29
C ALA A 106 6.97 -2.29 18.31
N TYR A 107 6.31 -3.46 18.34
CA TYR A 107 4.87 -3.56 18.54
C TYR A 107 4.47 -3.01 19.90
N ARG A 108 5.10 -3.50 20.98
CA ARG A 108 4.79 -3.10 22.37
C ARG A 108 4.97 -1.59 22.61
N ARG A 109 5.88 -0.95 21.88
CA ARG A 109 6.13 0.50 21.93
C ARG A 109 5.24 1.33 21.00
N GLY A 110 4.41 0.70 20.17
CA GLY A 110 3.59 1.38 19.16
C GLY A 110 4.40 1.96 17.98
N GLU A 111 5.69 1.63 17.87
CA GLU A 111 6.59 2.15 16.83
C GLU A 111 6.26 1.60 15.44
N LEU A 112 5.67 0.40 15.37
CA LEU A 112 5.28 -0.21 14.10
C LEU A 112 4.14 0.53 13.43
N GLU A 113 3.15 0.98 14.21
CA GLU A 113 2.01 1.76 13.71
C GLU A 113 2.47 3.13 13.20
N SER A 114 3.36 3.82 13.93
CA SER A 114 3.88 5.11 13.50
C SER A 114 4.71 5.01 12.21
N THR A 115 5.51 3.95 12.08
CA THR A 115 6.35 3.74 10.89
C THR A 115 5.51 3.40 9.67
N PHE A 116 4.49 2.55 9.82
CA PHE A 116 3.57 2.24 8.73
C PHE A 116 2.81 3.48 8.26
N ARG A 117 2.27 4.28 9.19
CA ARG A 117 1.60 5.54 8.85
C ARG A 117 2.52 6.54 8.14
N GLN A 118 3.77 6.64 8.58
CA GLN A 118 4.76 7.50 7.92
C GLN A 118 5.10 7.01 6.51
N ALA A 119 5.32 5.70 6.33
CA ALA A 119 5.59 5.11 5.03
C ALA A 119 4.40 5.27 4.07
N GLN A 120 3.18 5.04 4.56
CA GLN A 120 1.96 5.25 3.80
C GLN A 120 1.78 6.72 3.41
N GLY A 121 2.06 7.66 4.33
CA GLY A 121 2.05 9.09 4.05
C GLY A 121 3.05 9.48 2.96
N ALA A 122 4.29 9.01 3.06
CA ALA A 122 5.34 9.28 2.08
C ALA A 122 4.98 8.77 0.67
N LEU A 123 4.39 7.57 0.58
CA LEU A 123 3.90 7.01 -0.69
C LEU A 123 2.75 7.85 -1.29
N VAL A 124 1.80 8.30 -0.46
CA VAL A 124 0.70 9.16 -0.90
C VAL A 124 1.23 10.51 -1.40
N ASP A 125 2.21 11.07 -0.70
CA ASP A 125 2.88 12.32 -1.09
C ASP A 125 3.64 12.16 -2.41
N GLU A 126 4.37 11.07 -2.61
CA GLU A 126 5.09 10.77 -3.85
C GLU A 126 4.14 10.67 -5.05
N VAL A 127 3.02 9.96 -4.90
CA VAL A 127 1.99 9.85 -5.95
C VAL A 127 1.35 11.21 -6.24
N ARG A 128 1.09 12.02 -5.21
CA ARG A 128 0.56 13.38 -5.37
C ARG A 128 1.53 14.26 -6.15
N ILE A 129 2.80 14.27 -5.77
CA ILE A 129 3.85 15.06 -6.43
C ILE A 129 3.99 14.65 -7.90
N SER A 130 4.01 13.34 -8.19
CA SER A 130 4.09 12.83 -9.56
C SER A 130 2.89 13.27 -10.42
N ARG A 131 1.68 13.25 -9.85
CA ARG A 131 0.47 13.75 -10.52
C ARG A 131 0.55 15.26 -10.81
N GLU A 132 0.98 16.05 -9.85
CA GLU A 132 1.15 17.51 -10.01
C GLU A 132 2.17 17.85 -11.09
N GLN A 133 3.30 17.14 -11.12
CA GLN A 133 4.33 17.29 -12.15
C GLN A 133 3.78 16.95 -13.55
N TYR A 134 3.02 15.85 -13.67
CA TYR A 134 2.39 15.48 -14.93
C TYR A 134 1.39 16.55 -15.41
N GLN A 135 0.55 17.07 -14.51
CA GLN A 135 -0.41 18.13 -14.83
C GLN A 135 0.27 19.45 -15.25
N ALA A 136 1.39 19.79 -14.62
CA ALA A 136 2.18 20.96 -15.00
C ALA A 136 2.80 20.79 -16.41
N LEU A 137 3.30 19.58 -16.72
CA LEU A 137 3.83 19.25 -18.04
C LEU A 137 2.75 19.30 -19.13
N THR A 138 1.54 18.78 -18.86
CA THR A 138 0.43 18.85 -19.82
C THR A 138 0.00 20.30 -20.07
N HIS A 139 -0.15 21.12 -19.01
CA HIS A 139 -0.46 22.55 -19.15
C HIS A 139 0.61 23.31 -19.93
N ALA A 140 1.90 23.02 -19.68
CA ALA A 140 3.00 23.64 -20.41
C ALA A 140 2.97 23.27 -21.91
N ALA A 141 2.67 22.01 -22.23
CA ALA A 141 2.53 21.54 -23.61
C ALA A 141 1.35 22.21 -24.33
N GLU A 142 0.18 22.31 -23.68
CA GLU A 142 -0.99 23.03 -24.22
C GLU A 142 -0.67 24.50 -24.53
N LYS A 143 0.00 25.17 -23.58
CA LYS A 143 0.43 26.56 -23.77
C LYS A 143 1.43 26.72 -24.92
N MET A 144 2.35 25.76 -25.10
CA MET A 144 3.29 25.79 -26.22
C MET A 144 2.59 25.64 -27.57
N VAL A 145 1.60 24.74 -27.68
CA VAL A 145 0.82 24.56 -28.91
C VAL A 145 0.08 25.85 -29.27
N LEU A 146 -0.61 26.46 -28.30
CA LEU A 146 -1.31 27.73 -28.48
C LEU A 146 -0.36 28.85 -28.92
N LEU A 147 0.82 28.95 -28.31
CA LEU A 147 1.82 29.96 -28.67
C LEU A 147 2.36 29.76 -30.09
N GLU A 148 2.54 28.52 -30.53
CA GLU A 148 2.97 28.22 -31.90
C GLU A 148 1.87 28.54 -32.92
N GLU A 149 0.60 28.27 -32.61
CA GLU A 149 -0.54 28.66 -33.46
C GLU A 149 -0.67 30.18 -33.57
N LEU A 150 -0.56 30.91 -32.46
CA LEU A 150 -0.55 32.38 -32.46
C LEU A 150 0.60 32.95 -33.30
N ARG A 151 1.80 32.39 -33.17
CA ARG A 151 2.96 32.80 -33.99
C ARG A 151 2.75 32.53 -35.48
N ARG A 152 2.10 31.42 -35.84
CA ARG A 152 1.75 31.11 -37.24
C ARG A 152 0.76 32.12 -37.80
N MET A 153 -0.25 32.48 -37.02
CA MET A 153 -1.25 33.50 -37.38
C MET A 153 -0.62 34.89 -37.56
N GLU A 154 0.30 35.30 -36.67
CA GLU A 154 1.04 36.57 -36.81
C GLU A 154 1.87 36.63 -38.09
N LYS A 155 2.59 35.56 -38.43
CA LYS A 155 3.40 35.49 -39.66
C LYS A 155 2.56 35.49 -40.93
N ALA A 156 1.34 34.98 -40.88
CA ALA A 156 0.42 34.98 -42.02
C ALA A 156 -0.12 36.37 -42.37
N HIS A 157 0.17 37.43 -41.58
CA HIS A 157 -0.40 38.77 -41.73
C HIS A 157 -1.94 38.78 -41.73
N GLU A 158 -2.57 37.74 -41.19
CA GLU A 158 -3.98 37.75 -40.82
C GLU A 158 -4.10 38.62 -39.57
N THR A 159 -4.48 39.89 -39.74
CA THR A 159 -4.84 40.76 -38.61
C THR A 159 -5.82 40.01 -37.70
N PRO A 160 -5.71 40.10 -36.35
CA PRO A 160 -6.66 39.45 -35.45
C PRO A 160 -8.05 39.98 -35.80
N ASN A 161 -8.79 39.21 -36.61
CA ASN A 161 -10.13 39.59 -36.98
C ASN A 161 -10.90 39.57 -35.68
N THR A 162 -11.47 40.70 -35.26
CA THR A 162 -12.16 40.87 -33.99
C THR A 162 -13.14 39.71 -33.73
N ARG A 163 -13.68 39.11 -34.80
CA ARG A 163 -14.51 37.90 -34.77
C ARG A 163 -13.83 36.62 -34.27
N VAL A 164 -12.58 36.33 -34.62
CA VAL A 164 -11.89 35.10 -34.16
C VAL A 164 -11.54 35.22 -32.68
N THR A 165 -11.05 36.38 -32.25
CA THR A 165 -10.83 36.66 -30.83
C THR A 165 -12.16 36.65 -30.05
N GLN A 166 -13.20 37.31 -30.56
CA GLN A 166 -14.55 37.28 -29.95
C GLN A 166 -15.14 35.87 -29.91
N MET A 167 -14.91 35.05 -30.93
CA MET A 167 -15.40 33.68 -30.98
C MET A 167 -14.64 32.78 -30.00
N ALA A 168 -13.31 32.93 -29.90
CA ALA A 168 -12.51 32.23 -28.90
C ALA A 168 -12.93 32.62 -27.47
N THR A 169 -13.12 33.92 -27.19
CA THR A 169 -13.64 34.40 -25.90
C THR A 169 -15.05 33.86 -25.64
N TRP A 170 -15.94 33.88 -26.63
CA TRP A 170 -17.30 33.35 -26.50
C TRP A 170 -17.33 31.84 -26.23
N VAL A 171 -16.48 31.07 -26.90
CA VAL A 171 -16.36 29.62 -26.67
C VAL A 171 -15.84 29.34 -25.25
N ILE A 172 -14.84 30.08 -24.78
CA ILE A 172 -14.34 29.95 -23.40
C ILE A 172 -15.44 30.27 -22.39
N GLU A 173 -16.14 31.40 -22.54
CA GLU A 173 -17.25 31.76 -21.65
C GLU A 173 -18.41 30.73 -21.68
N LEU A 174 -18.71 30.17 -22.84
CA LEU A 174 -19.73 29.13 -23.00
C LEU A 174 -19.33 27.85 -22.25
N LEU A 175 -18.07 27.43 -22.40
CA LEU A 175 -17.53 26.25 -21.74
C LEU A 175 -17.42 26.44 -20.22
N GLU A 176 -17.07 27.63 -19.74
CA GLU A 176 -17.07 27.96 -18.31
C GLU A 176 -18.48 27.91 -17.72
N ARG A 177 -19.49 28.47 -18.41
CA ARG A 177 -20.89 28.41 -17.96
C ARG A 177 -21.41 26.98 -17.90
N GLU A 178 -21.04 26.14 -18.87
CA GLU A 178 -21.46 24.74 -18.90
C GLU A 178 -20.75 23.90 -17.83
N ALA A 179 -19.47 24.17 -17.56
CA ALA A 179 -18.73 23.58 -16.44
C ALA A 179 -19.45 23.87 -15.12
N ILE A 180 -19.83 25.12 -14.88
CA ILE A 180 -20.58 25.54 -13.68
C ILE A 180 -21.94 24.84 -13.61
N ARG A 181 -22.70 24.78 -14.71
CA ARG A 181 -24.00 24.06 -14.75
C ARG A 181 -23.88 22.59 -14.39
N ARG A 182 -22.77 21.95 -14.77
CA ARG A 182 -22.49 20.55 -14.47
C ARG A 182 -21.81 20.33 -13.12
N GLY A 183 -21.57 21.40 -12.34
CA GLY A 183 -20.90 21.31 -11.05
C GLY A 183 -19.42 20.93 -11.13
N MET A 184 -18.78 21.17 -12.28
CA MET A 184 -17.39 20.85 -12.54
C MET A 184 -16.54 22.13 -12.58
N SER A 185 -15.31 22.08 -12.07
CA SER A 185 -14.34 23.14 -12.32
C SER A 185 -13.98 23.18 -13.80
N PHE A 186 -13.80 24.37 -14.38
CA PHE A 186 -13.51 24.55 -15.80
C PHE A 186 -12.40 23.62 -16.35
N PRO A 187 -11.24 23.44 -15.68
CA PRO A 187 -10.20 22.50 -16.17
C PRO A 187 -10.66 21.04 -16.29
N ASN A 188 -11.48 20.57 -15.34
CA ASN A 188 -12.03 19.20 -15.35
C ASN A 188 -13.06 19.03 -16.47
N TYR A 189 -13.82 20.08 -16.78
CA TYR A 189 -14.80 20.05 -17.87
C TYR A 189 -14.12 20.04 -19.25
N CYS A 190 -13.05 20.81 -19.43
CA CYS A 190 -12.24 20.75 -20.66
C CYS A 190 -11.62 19.36 -20.87
N ALA A 191 -11.06 18.75 -19.82
CA ALA A 191 -10.52 17.40 -19.88
C ALA A 191 -11.59 16.35 -20.22
N TYR A 192 -12.81 16.51 -19.69
CA TYR A 192 -13.95 15.65 -19.99
C TYR A 192 -14.35 15.70 -21.48
N ILE A 193 -14.48 16.90 -22.06
CA ILE A 193 -14.84 17.06 -23.49
C ILE A 193 -13.75 16.46 -24.39
N LEU A 194 -12.47 16.70 -24.07
CA LEU A 194 -11.35 16.19 -24.85
C LEU A 194 -11.31 14.65 -24.84
N ALA A 195 -11.62 14.02 -23.70
CA ALA A 195 -11.72 12.56 -23.60
C ALA A 195 -12.91 12.01 -24.42
N GLU A 196 -14.05 12.70 -24.41
CA GLU A 196 -15.25 12.31 -25.17
C GLU A 196 -15.01 12.40 -26.70
N HIS A 197 -14.36 13.47 -27.16
CA HIS A 197 -13.97 13.65 -28.57
C HIS A 197 -12.88 12.68 -29.03
N ALA A 198 -11.90 12.37 -28.18
CA ALA A 198 -10.90 11.35 -28.49
C ALA A 198 -11.55 9.96 -28.67
N GLY A 199 -12.58 9.64 -27.88
CA GLY A 199 -13.36 8.41 -28.01
C GLY A 199 -14.24 8.36 -29.28
N GLU A 200 -14.75 9.50 -29.76
CA GLU A 200 -15.49 9.57 -31.03
C GLU A 200 -14.58 9.49 -32.25
N LEU A 201 -13.41 10.13 -32.22
CA LEU A 201 -12.41 10.05 -33.29
C LEU A 201 -11.88 8.63 -33.46
N ASN A 202 -11.71 7.90 -32.36
CA ASN A 202 -11.26 6.51 -32.41
C ASN A 202 -12.36 5.58 -32.98
N ARG A 203 -13.65 5.84 -32.69
CA ARG A 203 -14.78 5.11 -33.28
C ARG A 203 -14.93 5.36 -34.79
N ARG A 204 -14.59 6.55 -35.28
CA ARG A 204 -14.61 6.88 -36.72
C ARG A 204 -13.40 6.34 -37.49
N ARG A 205 -12.36 5.83 -36.80
CA ARG A 205 -11.15 5.29 -37.42
C ARG A 205 -11.17 3.76 -37.57
N VAL A 206 -12.14 3.10 -36.92
CA VAL A 206 -12.29 1.63 -36.87
C VAL A 206 -13.55 1.16 -37.63
N GLY A 207 -14.32 2.08 -38.24
CA GLY A 207 -15.40 1.78 -39.19
C GLY A 207 -15.03 2.28 -40.57
#